data_AF-A0A1H0J054-F1
#
_entry.id   AF-A0A1H0J054-F1
#
_cell.length_a   1.000
_cell.length_b   1.000
_cell.length_c   1.000
_cell.angle_alpha   90.00
_cell.angle_beta   90.00
_cell.angle_gamma   90.00
#
_symmetry.space_group_name_H-M   'P 1'
#
loop_
_entity.id
_entity.type
_entity.pdbx_description
1 polymer ?
#
loop_
_entity_poly.entity_id
_entity_poly.type
_entity_poly.pdbx_seq_one_letter_code
_entity_poly.pdbx_strand_id
1 'polypeptide(L)'
;MLSSDKNIETITQLVEMVKHNFELRKEYAKLDVVEKVVRLLSAIALAVTLAVILSISLFFLSAAFAVWLSQFTGLVLSLVIVAGIYLLLLLMVYGSRKSWIERPLVKYLSRMLLN
;
A
#
# COMPACT_ATOMS: atom_id res chain seq x y z
N MET A 1 -19.41 -14.85 58.76
CA MET A 1 -18.08 -14.78 58.10
C MET A 1 -17.96 -15.69 56.87
N LEU A 2 -19.06 -16.20 56.28
CA LEU A 2 -19.01 -17.26 55.25
C LEU A 2 -19.20 -16.77 53.80
N SER A 3 -19.26 -15.45 53.57
CA SER A 3 -19.50 -14.87 52.24
C SER A 3 -18.22 -14.38 51.55
N SER A 4 -17.13 -14.18 52.29
CA SER A 4 -15.84 -13.75 51.72
C SER A 4 -15.12 -14.88 50.99
N ASP A 5 -15.11 -16.10 51.55
CA ASP A 5 -14.33 -17.21 51.00
C ASP A 5 -14.87 -17.66 49.63
N LYS A 6 -16.20 -17.70 49.48
CA LYS A 6 -16.86 -18.07 48.22
C LYS A 6 -16.65 -17.03 47.09
N ASN A 7 -16.50 -15.75 47.45
CA ASN A 7 -16.19 -14.69 46.50
C ASN A 7 -14.74 -14.74 46.04
N ILE A 8 -13.80 -15.05 46.95
CA ILE A 8 -12.37 -15.16 46.61
C ILE A 8 -12.13 -16.33 45.65
N GLU A 9 -12.83 -17.45 45.86
CA GLU A 9 -12.74 -18.62 44.98
C GLU A 9 -13.32 -18.35 43.58
N THR A 10 -14.44 -17.61 43.51
CA THR A 10 -15.03 -17.17 42.24
C THR A 10 -14.12 -16.18 41.49
N ILE A 11 -13.48 -15.25 42.19
CA ILE A 11 -12.50 -14.31 41.60
C ILE A 11 -11.27 -15.06 41.08
N THR A 12 -10.85 -16.12 41.77
CA THR A 12 -9.71 -16.95 41.37
C THR A 12 -10.03 -17.74 40.09
N GLN A 13 -11.22 -18.33 40.00
CA GLN A 13 -11.70 -19.02 38.80
C GLN A 13 -11.89 -18.07 37.60
N LEU A 14 -12.34 -16.84 37.85
CA LEU A 14 -12.46 -15.80 36.81
C LEU A 14 -11.08 -15.37 36.29
N VAL A 15 -10.09 -15.19 37.17
CA VAL A 15 -8.71 -14.85 36.77
C VAL A 15 -8.08 -15.99 35.95
N GLU A 16 -8.33 -17.24 36.32
CA GLU A 16 -7.82 -18.42 35.62
C GLU A 16 -8.45 -18.58 34.22
N MET A 17 -9.78 -18.37 34.11
CA MET A 17 -10.47 -18.32 32.82
C MET A 17 -9.99 -17.16 31.94
N VAL A 18 -9.73 -15.97 32.51
CA VAL A 18 -9.20 -14.83 31.74
C VAL A 18 -7.78 -15.10 31.26
N LYS A 19 -6.93 -15.74 32.07
CA LYS A 19 -5.55 -16.07 31.74
C LYS A 19 -5.46 -17.09 30.60
N HIS A 20 -6.30 -18.13 30.64
CA HIS A 20 -6.33 -19.15 29.61
C HIS A 20 -6.88 -18.62 28.27
N ASN A 21 -7.85 -17.70 28.31
CA ASN A 21 -8.37 -17.02 27.11
C ASN A 21 -7.35 -16.04 26.49
N PHE A 22 -6.42 -15.49 27.28
CA PHE A 22 -5.34 -14.63 26.77
C PHE A 22 -4.21 -15.41 26.09
N GLU A 23 -3.93 -16.64 26.52
CA GLU A 23 -2.91 -17.50 25.94
C GLU A 23 -3.26 -17.92 24.51
N LEU A 24 -4.49 -18.38 24.29
CA LEU A 24 -5.00 -18.71 22.95
C LEU A 24 -5.07 -17.46 22.05
N ARG A 25 -5.54 -16.32 22.57
CA ARG A 25 -5.57 -15.04 21.83
C ARG A 25 -4.20 -14.58 21.35
N LYS A 26 -3.11 -14.95 22.04
CA LYS A 26 -1.74 -14.55 21.68
C LYS A 26 -1.23 -15.27 20.43
N GLU A 27 -1.60 -16.53 20.26
CA GLU A 27 -1.18 -17.34 19.11
C GLU A 27 -1.98 -16.99 17.86
N TYR A 28 -3.29 -16.78 18.02
CA TYR A 28 -4.15 -16.25 16.94
C TYR A 28 -3.77 -14.82 16.55
N ALA A 29 -3.44 -13.94 17.50
CA ALA A 29 -2.97 -12.59 17.18
C ALA A 29 -1.65 -12.59 16.41
N LYS A 30 -0.74 -13.54 16.68
CA LYS A 30 0.49 -13.70 15.88
C LYS A 30 0.17 -14.13 14.45
N LEU A 31 -0.71 -15.11 14.27
CA LEU A 31 -1.12 -15.55 12.93
C LEU A 31 -1.83 -14.43 12.14
N ASP A 32 -2.70 -13.67 12.80
CA ASP A 32 -3.46 -12.58 12.17
C ASP A 32 -2.54 -11.42 11.74
N VAL A 33 -1.52 -11.11 12.56
CA VAL A 33 -0.45 -10.15 12.18
C VAL A 33 0.35 -10.66 10.99
N VAL A 34 0.73 -11.94 10.98
CA VAL A 34 1.46 -12.55 9.84
C VAL A 34 0.60 -12.50 8.58
N GLU A 35 -0.69 -12.81 8.65
CA GLU A 35 -1.60 -12.74 7.52
C GLU A 35 -1.74 -11.30 6.99
N LYS A 36 -1.93 -10.31 7.88
CA LYS A 36 -1.95 -8.89 7.50
C LYS A 36 -0.65 -8.48 6.82
N VAL A 37 0.51 -8.88 7.35
CA VAL A 37 1.82 -8.56 6.76
C VAL A 37 1.99 -9.21 5.39
N VAL A 38 1.65 -10.49 5.23
CA VAL A 38 1.73 -11.19 3.93
C VAL A 38 0.82 -10.55 2.89
N ARG A 39 -0.41 -10.16 3.27
CA ARG A 39 -1.34 -9.48 2.38
C ARG A 39 -0.82 -8.10 1.95
N LEU A 40 -0.18 -7.38 2.88
CA LEU A 40 0.43 -6.08 2.63
C LEU A 40 1.65 -6.21 1.71
N LEU A 41 2.52 -7.20 1.97
CA LEU A 41 3.66 -7.53 1.12
C LEU A 41 3.21 -7.93 -0.29
N SER A 42 2.17 -8.75 -0.42
CA SER A 42 1.59 -9.13 -1.72
C SER A 42 1.03 -7.93 -2.46
N ALA A 43 0.31 -7.03 -1.78
CA ALA A 43 -0.20 -5.80 -2.37
C ALA A 43 0.92 -4.87 -2.84
N ILE A 44 1.99 -4.71 -2.03
CA ILE A 44 3.18 -3.94 -2.43
C ILE A 44 3.86 -4.61 -3.63
N ALA A 45 4.05 -5.93 -3.61
CA ALA A 45 4.67 -6.66 -4.70
C ALA A 45 3.89 -6.51 -6.01
N LEU A 46 2.55 -6.61 -5.97
CA LEU A 46 1.68 -6.34 -7.12
C LEU A 46 1.80 -4.88 -7.59
N ALA A 47 1.78 -3.91 -6.67
CA ALA A 47 1.91 -2.50 -7.01
C ALA A 47 3.26 -2.19 -7.68
N VAL A 48 4.36 -2.74 -7.15
CA VAL A 48 5.70 -2.61 -7.72
C VAL A 48 5.76 -3.28 -9.10
N THR A 49 5.21 -4.49 -9.23
CA THR A 49 5.18 -5.22 -10.51
C THR A 49 4.43 -4.42 -11.57
N LEU A 50 3.25 -3.90 -11.24
CA LEU A 50 2.47 -3.05 -12.14
C LEU A 50 3.22 -1.75 -12.47
N ALA A 51 3.86 -1.10 -11.50
CA ALA A 51 4.62 0.12 -11.72
C ALA A 51 5.82 -0.11 -12.66
N VAL A 52 6.50 -1.26 -12.53
CA VAL A 52 7.59 -1.65 -13.43
C VAL A 52 7.07 -1.89 -14.84
N ILE A 53 6.00 -2.67 -15.00
CA ILE A 53 5.39 -2.93 -16.32
C ILE A 53 4.93 -1.64 -16.98
N LEU A 54 4.24 -0.76 -16.23
CA LEU A 54 3.80 0.54 -16.72
C LEU A 54 4.98 1.42 -17.12
N SER A 55 6.05 1.45 -16.32
CA SER A 55 7.24 2.26 -16.63
C SER A 55 7.91 1.80 -17.92
N ILE A 56 8.07 0.48 -18.10
CA ILE A 56 8.61 -0.10 -19.32
C ILE A 56 7.70 0.22 -20.51
N SER A 57 6.39 0.03 -20.36
CA SER A 57 5.41 0.33 -21.41
C SER A 57 5.46 1.80 -21.82
N LEU A 58 5.49 2.74 -20.87
CA LEU A 58 5.60 4.17 -21.14
C LEU A 58 6.89 4.53 -21.88
N PHE A 59 8.01 3.90 -21.52
CA PHE A 59 9.29 4.11 -22.19
C PHE A 59 9.22 3.73 -23.66
N PHE A 60 8.69 2.54 -23.98
CA PHE A 60 8.50 2.11 -25.36
C PHE A 60 7.50 2.98 -26.13
N LEU A 61 6.40 3.38 -25.48
CA LEU A 61 5.38 4.22 -26.10
C LEU A 61 5.95 5.60 -26.47
N SER A 62 6.78 6.18 -25.60
CA SER A 62 7.45 7.44 -25.88
C SER A 62 8.47 7.33 -27.01
N ALA A 63 9.24 6.24 -27.04
CA ALA A 63 10.18 6.00 -28.15
C ALA A 63 9.42 5.88 -29.48
N ALA A 64 8.30 5.15 -29.51
CA ALA A 64 7.45 5.06 -30.68
C ALA A 64 6.88 6.42 -31.12
N PHE A 65 6.42 7.23 -30.16
CA PHE A 65 5.92 8.57 -30.43
C PHE A 65 7.00 9.50 -30.99
N ALA A 66 8.21 9.45 -30.44
CA ALA A 66 9.36 10.23 -30.93
C ALA A 66 9.73 9.88 -32.37
N VAL A 67 9.70 8.59 -32.72
CA VAL A 67 9.97 8.10 -34.08
C VAL A 67 8.85 8.49 -35.04
N TRP A 68 7.59 8.34 -34.65
CA TRP A 68 6.47 8.79 -35.48
C TRP A 68 6.52 10.30 -35.77
N LEU A 69 6.79 11.10 -34.73
CA LEU A 69 6.90 12.55 -34.87
C LEU A 69 8.11 12.97 -35.71
N SER A 70 9.20 12.19 -35.67
CA SER A 70 10.40 12.45 -36.46
C SER A 70 10.17 12.45 -37.98
N GLN A 71 9.10 11.79 -38.45
CA GLN A 71 8.75 11.78 -39.87
C GLN A 71 8.28 13.16 -40.38
N PHE A 72 7.82 14.03 -39.48
CA PHE A 72 7.32 15.35 -39.82
C PHE A 72 8.29 16.47 -39.47
N THR A 73 9.03 16.31 -38.37
CA THR A 73 9.89 17.38 -37.83
C THR A 73 11.39 17.10 -37.95
N GLY A 74 11.78 15.87 -38.30
CA GLY A 74 13.15 15.39 -38.16
C GLY A 74 13.48 14.93 -36.74
N LEU A 75 14.52 14.08 -36.63
CA LEU A 75 14.93 13.38 -35.40
C LEU A 75 15.24 14.31 -34.21
N VAL A 76 15.94 15.42 -34.47
CA VAL A 76 16.38 16.32 -33.40
C VAL A 76 15.19 17.08 -32.82
N LEU A 77 14.32 17.62 -33.67
CA LEU A 77 13.15 18.36 -33.22
C LEU A 77 12.10 17.46 -32.55
N SER A 78 11.94 16.21 -32.99
CA SER A 78 11.01 15.30 -32.35
C SER A 78 11.43 14.95 -30.92
N LEU A 79 12.73 14.73 -30.68
CA LEU A 79 13.27 14.51 -29.34
C LEU A 79 13.08 15.74 -28.44
N VAL A 80 13.30 16.94 -28.96
CA VAL A 80 13.08 18.20 -28.21
C VAL A 80 11.60 18.36 -27.82
N ILE A 81 10.67 18.06 -28.73
CA ILE A 81 9.23 18.12 -28.45
C ILE A 81 8.85 17.08 -27.39
N VAL A 82 9.33 15.85 -27.49
CA VAL A 82 9.07 14.79 -26.51
C VAL A 82 9.63 15.17 -25.14
N ALA A 83 10.83 15.76 -25.07
CA ALA A 83 11.39 16.28 -23.84
C ALA A 83 10.53 17.41 -23.24
N GLY A 84 10.00 18.31 -24.07
CA GLY A 84 9.06 19.35 -23.64
C GLY A 84 7.75 18.78 -23.08
N ILE A 85 7.20 17.74 -23.71
CA ILE A 85 6.01 17.03 -23.22
C ILE A 85 6.28 16.38 -21.85
N TYR A 86 7.44 15.74 -21.67
CA TYR A 86 7.83 15.18 -20.38
C TYR A 86 7.98 16.24 -19.28
N LEU A 87 8.53 17.41 -19.61
CA LEU A 87 8.61 18.55 -18.69
C LEU A 87 7.22 19.05 -18.27
N LEU A 88 6.28 19.16 -19.22
CA LEU A 88 4.89 19.52 -18.94
C LEU A 88 4.20 18.47 -18.07
N LEU A 89 4.37 17.19 -18.38
CA LEU A 89 3.86 16.08 -17.56
C LEU A 89 4.41 16.14 -16.13
N LEU A 90 5.71 16.41 -15.98
CA LEU A 90 6.36 16.55 -14.68
C LEU A 90 5.75 17.71 -13.89
N LEU A 91 5.54 18.88 -14.51
CA LEU A 91 4.87 20.01 -13.87
C LEU A 91 3.44 19.68 -13.45
N MET A 92 2.69 18.97 -14.30
CA MET A 92 1.31 18.57 -14.03
C MET A 92 1.23 17.56 -12.86
N VAL A 93 2.15 16.59 -12.82
CA VAL A 93 2.29 15.63 -11.73
C VAL A 93 2.75 16.32 -10.44
N TYR A 94 3.69 17.27 -10.52
CA TYR A 94 4.15 18.04 -9.38
C TYR A 94 3.02 18.87 -8.74
N GLY A 95 2.15 19.47 -9.57
CA GLY A 95 0.94 20.16 -9.10
C GLY A 95 -0.09 19.21 -8.49
N SER A 96 -0.25 18.01 -9.06
CA SER A 96 -1.23 17.01 -8.62
C SER A 96 -0.71 16.07 -7.52
N ARG A 97 0.51 16.31 -6.99
CA ARG A 97 1.21 15.43 -6.04
C ARG A 97 0.36 15.00 -4.85
N LYS A 98 -0.45 15.94 -4.35
CA LYS A 98 -1.30 15.78 -3.15
C LYS A 98 -2.54 14.92 -3.41
N SER A 99 -3.00 14.79 -4.64
CA SER A 99 -4.27 14.12 -4.94
C SER A 99 -4.11 12.71 -5.52
N TRP A 100 -3.00 12.44 -6.22
CA TRP A 100 -2.80 11.15 -6.91
C TRP A 100 -2.10 10.09 -6.06
N ILE A 101 -1.20 10.47 -5.15
CA ILE A 101 -0.41 9.52 -4.37
C ILE A 101 -0.90 9.46 -2.92
N GLU A 102 -1.04 10.62 -2.26
CA GLU A 102 -1.39 10.66 -0.82
C GLU A 102 -2.81 10.16 -0.54
N ARG A 103 -3.81 10.55 -1.34
CA ARG A 103 -5.22 10.17 -1.09
C ARG A 103 -5.50 8.67 -1.20
N PRO A 104 -5.05 7.94 -2.25
CA PRO A 104 -5.28 6.50 -2.30
C PRO A 104 -4.48 5.73 -1.25
N LEU A 105 -3.23 6.13 -0.96
CA LEU A 105 -2.42 5.49 0.09
C LEU A 105 -3.03 5.69 1.48
N VAL A 106 -3.42 6.91 1.85
CA VAL A 106 -4.03 7.19 3.16
C VAL A 106 -5.35 6.44 3.30
N LYS A 107 -6.18 6.36 2.25
CA LYS A 107 -7.45 5.62 2.29
C LYS A 107 -7.25 4.10 2.38
N TYR A 108 -6.19 3.56 1.79
CA TYR A 108 -5.86 2.14 1.88
C TYR A 108 -5.29 1.80 3.27
N LEU A 109 -4.35 2.61 3.77
CA LEU A 109 -3.77 2.47 5.11
C LEU A 109 -4.83 2.64 6.20
N SER A 110 -5.72 3.63 6.08
CA SER A 110 -6.80 3.85 7.04
C SER A 110 -7.74 2.65 7.09
N ARG A 111 -8.08 2.04 5.95
CA ARG A 111 -8.92 0.84 5.89
C ARG A 111 -8.26 -0.41 6.47
N MET A 112 -6.93 -0.50 6.47
CA MET A 112 -6.19 -1.68 6.93
C MET A 112 -5.81 -1.60 8.42
N LEU A 113 -5.61 -0.37 8.94
CA LEU A 113 -5.27 -0.11 10.34
C LEU A 113 -6.48 0.12 11.25
N LEU A 114 -7.54 0.79 10.76
CA LEU A 114 -8.75 1.08 11.54
C LEU A 114 -9.81 -0.03 11.43
N ASN A 115 -9.51 -1.12 10.71
CA ASN A 115 -10.39 -2.27 10.52
C ASN A 115 -9.60 -3.58 10.75
#